data_AF-A0A1E5P417-F1
#
_entry.id   AF-A0A1E5P417-F1
#
_cell.length_a   1.000
_cell.length_b   1.000
_cell.length_c   1.000
_cell.angle_alpha   90.00
_cell.angle_beta   90.00
_cell.angle_gamma   90.00
#
_symmetry.space_group_name_H-M   'P 1'
#
loop_
_entity.id
_entity.type
_entity.pdbx_description
1 polymer ?
#
loop_
_entity_poly.entity_id
_entity_poly.type
_entity_poly.pdbx_seq_one_letter_code
_entity_poly.pdbx_strand_id
1 'polypeptide(L)'
;MSTPVTPQKKRAWQAKFKRLASAAQKAEQDVLVGIYEARTDGLTQADIAYMLDGLSPSGIRAKATKGEKIAMERKRGKTSP
;
A
#
# COMPACT_ATOMS: atom_id res chain seq x y z
N MET A 1 -21.17 3.53 -34.79
CA MET A 1 -21.71 2.60 -33.78
C MET A 1 -20.55 1.82 -33.17
N SER A 2 -20.38 1.80 -31.85
CA SER A 2 -19.30 1.05 -31.19
C SER A 2 -19.67 -0.42 -31.09
N THR A 3 -18.82 -1.31 -31.61
CA THR A 3 -19.02 -2.76 -31.54
C THR A 3 -19.11 -3.21 -30.08
N PRO A 4 -20.10 -4.03 -29.69
CA PRO A 4 -20.22 -4.51 -28.32
C PRO A 4 -19.00 -5.33 -27.91
N VAL A 5 -18.53 -5.12 -26.69
CA VAL A 5 -17.37 -5.82 -26.13
C VAL A 5 -17.72 -7.29 -25.93
N THR A 6 -16.91 -8.20 -26.48
CA THR A 6 -17.13 -9.64 -26.33
C THR A 6 -16.94 -10.08 -24.87
N PRO A 7 -17.62 -11.16 -24.42
CA PRO A 7 -17.43 -11.69 -23.06
C PRO A 7 -15.98 -12.04 -22.72
N GLN A 8 -15.20 -12.53 -23.69
CA GLN A 8 -13.77 -12.83 -23.53
C GLN A 8 -12.96 -11.56 -23.24
N LYS A 9 -13.18 -10.49 -24.00
CA LYS A 9 -12.53 -9.18 -23.75
C LYS A 9 -12.91 -8.64 -22.37
N LYS A 10 -14.18 -8.78 -21.95
CA LYS A 10 -14.64 -8.39 -20.61
C LYS A 10 -13.92 -9.16 -19.50
N ARG A 11 -13.77 -10.49 -19.63
CA ARG A 11 -13.02 -11.32 -18.67
C ARG A 11 -11.54 -10.93 -18.59
N ALA A 12 -10.89 -10.65 -19.72
CA ALA A 12 -9.50 -10.21 -19.76
C ALA A 12 -9.29 -8.89 -19.01
N TRP A 13 -10.17 -7.90 -19.21
CA TRP A 13 -10.14 -6.64 -18.48
C TRP A 13 -10.40 -6.82 -16.99
N GLN A 14 -11.36 -7.67 -16.61
CA GLN A 14 -11.62 -7.98 -15.21
C GLN A 14 -10.40 -8.58 -14.50
N ALA A 15 -9.72 -9.53 -15.15
CA ALA A 15 -8.48 -10.09 -14.62
C ALA A 15 -7.38 -9.03 -14.48
N LYS A 16 -7.24 -8.14 -15.48
CA LYS A 16 -6.28 -7.02 -15.44
C LYS A 16 -6.57 -6.08 -14.27
N PHE A 17 -7.81 -5.64 -14.09
CA PHE A 17 -8.17 -4.75 -12.99
C PHE A 17 -8.00 -5.40 -11.63
N LYS A 18 -8.37 -6.69 -11.49
CA LYS A 18 -8.13 -7.43 -10.25
C LYS A 18 -6.65 -7.44 -9.87
N ARG A 19 -5.77 -7.73 -10.85
CA ARG A 19 -4.31 -7.71 -10.63
C ARG A 19 -3.81 -6.32 -10.24
N LEU A 20 -4.25 -5.27 -10.93
CA LEU A 20 -3.85 -3.90 -10.64
C LEU A 20 -4.33 -3.45 -9.25
N ALA A 21 -5.57 -3.77 -8.88
CA ALA A 21 -6.11 -3.45 -7.56
C ALA A 21 -5.32 -4.15 -6.45
N SER A 22 -5.01 -5.45 -6.60
CA SER A 22 -4.19 -6.17 -5.64
C SER A 22 -2.77 -5.59 -5.55
N ALA A 23 -2.16 -5.21 -6.68
CA ALA A 23 -0.84 -4.58 -6.68
C ALA A 23 -0.85 -3.21 -6.00
N ALA A 24 -1.88 -2.38 -6.26
CA ALA A 24 -2.05 -1.08 -5.62
C ALA A 24 -2.26 -1.21 -4.11
N GLN A 25 -3.11 -2.15 -3.67
CA GLN A 25 -3.32 -2.42 -2.26
C GLN A 25 -2.02 -2.86 -1.57
N LYS A 26 -1.21 -3.71 -2.21
CA LYS A 26 0.09 -4.12 -1.68
C LYS A 26 1.04 -2.93 -1.59
N ALA A 27 1.13 -2.10 -2.64
CA ALA A 27 1.97 -0.91 -2.64
C ALA A 27 1.57 0.07 -1.53
N GLU A 28 0.27 0.28 -1.31
CA GLU A 28 -0.23 1.10 -0.20
C GLU A 28 0.23 0.56 1.16
N GLN A 29 0.10 -0.75 1.38
CA GLN A 29 0.59 -1.38 2.61
C GLN A 29 2.11 -1.25 2.77
N ASP A 30 2.87 -1.40 1.69
CA ASP A 30 4.32 -1.26 1.70
C ASP A 30 4.73 0.17 2.05
N VAL A 31 4.02 1.20 1.56
CA VAL A 31 4.23 2.59 1.97
C VAL A 31 3.96 2.79 3.46
N LEU A 32 2.87 2.20 4.00
CA LEU A 32 2.58 2.30 5.43
C LEU A 32 3.67 1.65 6.28
N VAL A 33 4.17 0.48 5.88
CA VAL A 33 5.29 -0.19 6.55
C VAL A 33 6.55 0.65 6.46
N GLY A 34 6.88 1.21 5.29
CA GLY A 34 8.04 2.10 5.11
C GLY A 34 7.95 3.37 5.97
N ILE A 35 6.76 3.94 6.16
CA ILE A 35 6.55 5.06 7.10
C ILE A 35 6.88 4.63 8.54
N TYR A 36 6.47 3.43 8.95
CA TYR A 36 6.79 2.91 10.27
C TYR A 36 8.30 2.70 10.44
N GLU A 37 8.96 2.08 9.46
CA GLU A 37 10.42 1.83 9.49
C GLU A 37 11.21 3.14 9.53
N ALA A 38 10.86 4.11 8.69
CA ALA A 38 11.46 5.45 8.71
C ALA A 38 11.33 6.13 10.08
N ARG A 39 10.17 5.97 10.75
CA ARG A 39 9.95 6.49 12.11
C ARG A 39 10.82 5.79 13.14
N THR A 40 11.00 4.47 13.05
CA THR A 40 11.86 3.71 13.97
C THR A 40 13.33 4.05 13.78
N ASP A 41 13.74 4.41 12.56
CA ASP A 41 15.09 4.88 12.23
C ASP A 41 15.35 6.34 12.64
N GLY A 42 14.33 7.02 13.20
CA GLY A 42 14.46 8.34 13.82
C GLY A 42 14.00 9.51 12.97
N LEU A 43 13.46 9.29 11.76
CA LEU A 43 12.95 10.38 10.92
C LEU A 43 11.73 11.08 11.53
N THR A 44 11.68 12.40 11.38
CA THR A 44 10.56 13.18 11.87
C THR A 44 9.32 13.00 10.99
N GLN A 45 8.14 13.35 11.50
CA GLN A 45 6.92 13.34 10.69
C GLN A 45 7.01 14.32 9.51
N ALA A 46 7.76 15.42 9.66
CA ALA A 46 7.94 16.41 8.61
C ALA A 46 8.82 15.86 7.47
N ASP A 47 9.94 15.20 7.80
CA ASP A 47 10.84 14.62 6.80
C ASP A 47 10.12 13.56 5.97
N ILE A 48 9.39 12.66 6.64
CA ILE A 48 8.64 11.59 5.97
C ILE A 48 7.53 12.17 5.09
N ALA A 49 6.82 13.19 5.57
CA ALA A 49 5.78 13.87 4.79
C ALA A 49 6.35 14.54 3.54
N TYR A 50 7.53 15.17 3.65
CA TYR A 50 8.25 15.77 2.53
C TYR A 50 8.67 14.72 1.50
N MET A 51 9.18 13.56 1.93
CA MET A 51 9.60 12.47 1.03
C MET A 51 8.44 11.82 0.27
N LEU A 52 7.24 11.83 0.85
CA LEU A 52 6.07 11.14 0.28
C LEU A 52 5.18 12.03 -0.59
N ASP A 53 5.58 13.28 -0.81
CA ASP A 53 4.92 14.32 -1.62
C ASP A 53 3.39 14.39 -1.49
N GLY A 54 2.89 15.45 -0.83
CA GLY A 54 1.45 15.68 -0.68
C GLY A 54 0.80 15.02 0.54
N LEU A 55 1.59 14.54 1.52
CA LEU A 55 1.07 14.15 2.83
C LEU A 55 1.27 15.26 3.87
N SER A 56 0.25 15.48 4.71
CA SER A 56 0.41 16.32 5.90
C SER A 56 1.23 15.59 6.97
N PRO A 57 2.18 16.27 7.65
CA PRO A 57 2.91 15.70 8.78
C PRO A 57 2.00 15.15 9.89
N SER A 58 0.84 15.76 10.12
CA SER A 58 -0.10 15.33 11.17
C SER A 58 -0.69 13.93 10.93
N GLY A 59 -0.68 13.46 9.68
CA GLY A 59 -1.19 12.13 9.32
C GLY A 59 -0.16 11.00 9.46
N ILE A 60 1.13 11.33 9.63
CA ILE A 60 2.21 10.35 9.58
C ILE A 60 2.16 9.38 10.76
N ARG A 61 1.93 9.85 11.99
CA ARG A 61 1.83 8.98 13.17
C ARG A 61 0.75 7.91 13.01
N ALA A 62 -0.45 8.30 12.55
CA ALA A 62 -1.55 7.35 12.35
C ALA A 62 -1.23 6.32 11.25
N LYS A 63 -0.54 6.74 10.19
CA LYS A 63 -0.06 5.84 9.13
C LYS A 63 1.02 4.88 9.63
N ALA A 64 1.95 5.35 10.45
CA ALA A 64 2.97 4.52 11.08
C ALA A 64 2.36 3.42 11.96
N THR A 65 1.33 3.73 12.77
CA THR A 65 0.64 2.71 13.58
C THR A 65 -0.04 1.64 12.72
N LYS A 66 -0.57 2.01 11.55
CA LYS A 66 -1.09 1.02 10.59
C LYS A 66 0.04 0.17 10.01
N GLY A 67 1.16 0.80 9.64
CA GLY A 67 2.36 0.12 9.15
C GLY A 67 2.94 -0.89 10.14
N GLU A 68 3.01 -0.52 11.42
CA GLU A 68 3.47 -1.39 12.50
C GLU A 68 2.65 -2.69 12.57
N LYS A 69 1.32 -2.58 12.56
CA LYS A 69 0.42 -3.75 12.59
C LYS A 69 0.68 -4.68 11.42
N ILE A 70 0.78 -4.13 10.21
CA ILE A 70 1.08 -4.90 8.99
C ILE A 70 2.46 -5.57 9.10
N ALA A 71 3.48 -4.85 9.58
CA ALA A 71 4.82 -5.41 9.76
C ALA A 71 4.83 -6.57 10.75
N MET A 72 4.10 -6.45 11.86
CA MET A 72 3.95 -7.52 12.84
C MET A 72 3.19 -8.73 12.29
N GLU A 73 2.09 -8.51 11.56
CA GLU A 73 1.34 -9.60 10.89
C GLU A 73 2.21 -10.34 9.88
N ARG A 74 3.00 -9.63 9.07
CA ARG A 74 3.96 -10.22 8.12
C ARG A 74 5.05 -11.04 8.82
N LYS A 75 5.55 -10.58 9.98
CA LYS A 75 6.51 -11.33 10.79
C LYS A 75 5.86 -12.60 11.35
N ARG A 76 4.65 -12.51 11.90
CA ARG A 76 3.90 -13.65 12.44
C ARG A 76 3.59 -14.71 11.38
N GLY A 77 3.16 -14.29 10.19
CA GLY A 77 2.89 -15.20 9.07
C GLY A 77 4.14 -15.87 8.48
N LYS A 78 5.33 -15.29 8.67
CA LYS A 78 6.61 -15.93 8.31
C LYS A 78 7.10 -16.95 9.34
N THR A 79 6.65 -16.85 10.59
CA THR A 79 7.04 -17.76 11.69
C THR A 79 6.09 -18.93 11.90
N SER A 80 4.99 -19.04 11.13
CA SER A 80 4.12 -20.20 11.13
C SER A 80 4.48 -21.14 9.97
N PRO A 81 4.92 -22.39 10.24
CA PRO A 81 5.21 -23.39 9.22
C PRO A 81 3.97 -23.94 8.52
#